data_AF-A0A7S0L3G2-F1
#
_entry.id   AF-A0A7S0L3G2-F1
#
_cell.length_a   1.000
_cell.length_b   1.000
_cell.length_c   1.000
_cell.angle_alpha   90.00
_cell.angle_beta   90.00
_cell.angle_gamma   90.00
#
_symmetry.space_group_name_H-M   'P 1'
#
loop_
_entity.id
_entity.type
_entity.pdbx_description
1 polymer ?
#
loop_
_entity_poly.entity_id
_entity_poly.type
_entity_poly.pdbx_seq_one_letter_code
_entity_poly.pdbx_strand_id
1 'polypeptide(L)'
;VFFDRRAFLMEHVDSLPTSTATILTIGPELILNASRAEKLTHGLQANQSVCELRLIGNRLGAAGMTTLSAALKGNGRITSLSIATNELGEDGIDVLACALEGNIILASLRLGDNGMGAPGTK
;
A
#
# COMPACT_ATOMS: atom_id res chain seq x y z
N VAL A 1 10.87 15.95 -7.80
CA VAL A 1 9.95 15.76 -6.65
C VAL A 1 8.59 16.30 -7.06
N PHE A 2 7.72 15.45 -7.62
CA PHE A 2 6.40 15.84 -8.09
C PHE A 2 5.44 15.89 -6.89
N PHE A 3 5.21 17.08 -6.34
CA PHE A 3 4.05 17.33 -5.49
C PHE A 3 2.83 17.51 -6.39
N ASP A 4 2.12 16.41 -6.62
CA ASP A 4 0.83 16.43 -7.31
C ASP A 4 -0.20 17.11 -6.39
N ARG A 5 -0.98 18.07 -6.90
CA ARG A 5 -1.98 18.82 -6.09
C ARG A 5 -3.10 17.93 -5.52
N ARG A 6 -3.14 16.65 -5.90
CA ARG A 6 -4.07 15.62 -5.40
C ARG A 6 -3.41 14.61 -4.44
N ALA A 7 -2.10 14.72 -4.22
CA ALA A 7 -1.36 13.84 -3.32
C ALA A 7 -1.43 14.38 -1.90
N PHE A 8 -2.07 13.61 -1.00
CA PHE A 8 -2.00 13.86 0.42
C PHE A 8 -0.78 13.15 1.00
N LEU A 9 0.16 13.91 1.57
CA LEU A 9 1.31 13.36 2.28
C LEU A 9 0.90 13.16 3.74
N MET A 10 0.78 11.90 4.18
CA MET A 10 0.42 11.58 5.56
C MET A 10 1.66 11.64 6.47
N GLU A 11 1.73 12.64 7.36
CA GLU A 11 2.67 12.63 8.51
C GLU A 11 2.05 11.94 9.74
N HIS A 12 0.72 11.85 9.82
CA HIS A 12 -0.03 11.23 10.92
C HIS A 12 -1.16 10.33 10.37
N VAL A 13 -1.27 9.09 10.86
CA VAL A 13 -2.25 8.06 10.41
C VAL A 13 -3.67 8.32 10.94
N ASP A 14 -3.87 9.33 11.79
CA ASP A 14 -5.12 9.49 12.56
C ASP A 14 -6.29 10.10 11.78
N SER A 15 -6.08 10.63 10.58
CA SER A 15 -7.15 11.19 9.74
C SER A 15 -6.85 11.02 8.26
N LEU A 16 -7.56 10.09 7.60
CA LEU A 16 -7.51 9.98 6.15
C LEU A 16 -8.33 11.11 5.50
N PRO A 17 -7.83 11.72 4.42
CA PRO A 17 -8.56 12.74 3.70
C PRO A 17 -9.87 12.17 3.13
N THR A 18 -11.00 12.63 3.66
CA THR A 18 -12.34 12.15 3.28
C THR A 18 -12.92 12.90 2.07
N SER A 19 -12.51 14.14 1.79
CA SER A 19 -13.24 14.98 0.82
C SER A 19 -12.65 15.14 -0.59
N THR A 20 -11.37 14.85 -0.85
CA THR A 20 -10.79 15.21 -2.18
C THR A 20 -9.52 14.48 -2.61
N ALA A 21 -8.85 13.73 -1.75
CA ALA A 21 -7.58 13.10 -2.11
C ALA A 21 -7.81 11.81 -2.88
N THR A 22 -7.44 11.81 -4.16
CA THR A 22 -7.42 10.60 -5.00
C THR A 22 -6.14 9.80 -4.76
N ILE A 23 -5.05 10.46 -4.38
CA ILE A 23 -3.72 9.87 -4.23
C ILE A 23 -3.28 10.01 -2.77
N LEU A 24 -3.08 8.87 -2.10
CA LEU A 24 -2.52 8.81 -0.75
C LEU A 24 -1.05 8.41 -0.83
N THR A 25 -0.15 9.25 -0.33
CA THR A 25 1.29 8.95 -0.26
C THR A 25 1.74 8.92 1.20
N ILE A 26 2.33 7.81 1.64
CA ILE A 26 2.97 7.67 2.94
C ILE A 26 4.48 7.57 2.71
N GLY A 27 5.20 8.54 3.27
CA GLY A 27 6.64 8.64 3.11
C GLY A 27 7.41 7.69 4.04
N PRO A 28 8.67 7.34 3.68
CA PRO A 28 9.51 6.37 4.39
C PRO A 28 9.86 6.74 5.84
N GLU A 29 9.65 8.00 6.22
CA GLU A 29 9.82 8.52 7.59
C GLU A 29 8.86 7.85 8.59
N LEU A 30 7.78 7.23 8.09
CA LEU A 30 6.72 6.67 8.91
C LEU A 30 6.86 5.14 8.97
N ILE A 31 7.66 4.64 9.92
CA ILE A 31 7.73 3.19 10.19
C ILE A 31 6.30 2.67 10.42
N LEU A 32 5.79 1.88 9.47
CA LEU A 32 4.47 1.25 9.54
C LEU A 32 4.57 0.02 10.44
N ASN A 33 4.56 0.25 11.74
CA ASN A 33 4.36 -0.83 12.72
C ASN A 33 2.95 -1.42 12.61
N ALA A 34 2.73 -2.60 13.20
CA ALA A 34 1.46 -3.33 13.11
C ALA A 34 0.23 -2.45 13.44
N SER A 35 0.29 -1.66 14.51
CA SER A 35 -0.82 -0.77 14.90
C SER A 35 -1.09 0.35 13.88
N ARG A 36 -0.06 0.90 13.23
CA ARG A 36 -0.24 1.91 12.16
C ARG A 36 -0.77 1.28 10.89
N ALA A 37 -0.30 0.09 10.53
CA ALA A 37 -0.81 -0.67 9.38
C ALA A 37 -2.30 -1.02 9.56
N GLU A 38 -2.73 -1.39 10.76
CA GLU A 38 -4.13 -1.65 11.09
C GLU A 38 -5.01 -0.39 10.98
N LYS A 39 -4.57 0.73 11.56
CA LYS A 39 -5.28 2.01 11.42
C LYS A 39 -5.41 2.44 9.96
N LEU A 40 -4.32 2.30 9.19
CA LEU A 40 -4.33 2.60 7.76
C LEU A 40 -5.32 1.70 7.02
N THR A 41 -5.35 0.41 7.35
CA THR A 41 -6.26 -0.57 6.73
C THR A 41 -7.72 -0.23 7.01
N HIS A 42 -8.06 0.03 8.27
CA HIS A 42 -9.41 0.39 8.65
C HIS A 42 -9.84 1.70 7.99
N GLY A 43 -8.94 2.68 8.00
CA GLY A 43 -9.18 3.94 7.33
C GLY A 43 -9.37 3.78 5.82
N LEU A 44 -8.53 2.98 5.15
CA LEU A 44 -8.65 2.74 3.70
C LEU A 44 -9.95 2.01 3.37
N GLN A 45 -10.40 1.05 4.19
CA GLN A 45 -11.67 0.37 3.98
C GLN A 45 -12.87 1.33 4.11
N ALA A 46 -12.82 2.28 5.05
CA ALA A 46 -13.85 3.30 5.20
C ALA A 46 -13.76 4.42 4.16
N ASN A 47 -12.58 4.62 3.54
CA ASN A 47 -12.35 5.70 2.60
C ASN A 47 -12.80 5.34 1.18
N GLN A 48 -13.76 6.10 0.65
CA GLN A 48 -14.30 5.94 -0.70
C GLN A 48 -13.78 6.97 -1.72
N SER A 49 -12.72 7.69 -1.39
CA SER A 49 -12.14 8.76 -2.21
C SER A 49 -10.76 8.41 -2.78
N VAL A 50 -9.97 7.62 -2.04
CA VAL A 50 -8.61 7.21 -2.46
C VAL A 50 -8.68 6.15 -3.56
N CYS A 51 -8.04 6.43 -4.70
CA CYS A 51 -7.90 5.49 -5.81
C CYS A 51 -6.43 5.09 -6.06
N GLU A 52 -5.47 5.88 -5.60
CA GLU A 52 -4.04 5.59 -5.73
C GLU A 52 -3.35 5.59 -4.36
N LEU A 53 -2.61 4.54 -4.05
CA LEU A 53 -1.90 4.36 -2.80
C LEU A 53 -0.39 4.20 -3.06
N ARG A 54 0.43 5.08 -2.48
CA ARG A 54 1.90 5.05 -2.58
C ARG A 54 2.52 4.91 -1.18
N LEU A 55 3.18 3.79 -0.93
CA LEU A 55 3.84 3.47 0.33
C LEU A 55 5.34 3.21 0.11
N ILE A 56 6.01 3.98 -0.74
CA ILE A 56 7.39 3.68 -1.12
C ILE A 56 8.33 3.87 0.09
N GLY A 57 9.18 2.88 0.38
CA GLY A 57 10.22 3.02 1.41
C GLY A 57 9.76 2.80 2.87
N ASN A 58 8.59 2.22 3.12
CA ASN A 58 8.03 2.12 4.48
C ASN A 58 8.41 0.82 5.24
N ARG A 59 9.28 -0.02 4.68
CA ARG A 59 9.70 -1.30 5.28
C ARG A 59 8.52 -2.13 5.81
N LEU A 60 7.46 -2.25 5.02
CA LEU A 60 6.26 -3.01 5.41
C LEU A 60 6.59 -4.46 5.80
N GLY A 61 7.52 -5.08 5.07
CA GLY A 61 7.78 -6.52 5.18
C GLY A 61 6.55 -7.38 4.86
N ALA A 62 6.67 -8.68 5.10
CA ALA A 62 5.56 -9.62 4.89
C ALA A 62 4.36 -9.34 5.82
N ALA A 63 4.61 -8.98 7.08
CA ALA A 63 3.56 -8.69 8.06
C ALA A 63 2.70 -7.47 7.67
N GLY A 64 3.34 -6.36 7.28
CA GLY A 64 2.62 -5.17 6.80
C GLY A 64 1.85 -5.45 5.52
N MET A 65 2.36 -6.32 4.65
CA MET A 65 1.68 -6.75 3.43
C MET A 65 0.42 -7.56 3.73
N THR A 66 0.44 -8.43 4.75
CA THR A 66 -0.76 -9.16 5.21
C THR A 66 -1.85 -8.20 5.66
N THR A 67 -1.51 -7.20 6.47
CA THR A 67 -2.49 -6.19 6.92
C THR A 67 -3.05 -5.40 5.73
N LEU A 68 -2.19 -4.98 4.81
CA LEU A 68 -2.59 -4.19 3.64
C LEU A 68 -3.38 -5.02 2.60
N SER A 69 -3.14 -6.32 2.51
CA SER A 69 -3.95 -7.23 1.69
C SER A 69 -5.42 -7.24 2.12
N ALA A 70 -5.69 -7.18 3.43
CA ALA A 70 -7.04 -7.09 3.97
C ALA A 70 -7.69 -5.74 3.63
N ALA A 71 -6.90 -4.66 3.60
CA ALA A 71 -7.36 -3.35 3.14
C ALA A 71 -7.76 -3.40 1.66
N LEU A 72 -6.94 -4.00 0.81
CA LEU A 72 -7.19 -4.13 -0.63
C LEU A 72 -8.41 -4.99 -0.94
N LYS A 73 -8.64 -6.07 -0.19
CA LYS A 73 -9.85 -6.90 -0.34
C LYS A 73 -11.12 -6.15 0.08
N GLY A 74 -11.02 -5.28 1.09
CA GLY A 74 -12.15 -4.50 1.59
C GLY A 74 -12.40 -3.18 0.83
N ASN A 75 -11.42 -2.66 0.10
CA ASN A 75 -11.53 -1.40 -0.63
C ASN A 75 -11.78 -1.62 -2.12
N GLY A 76 -12.97 -1.25 -2.57
CA GLY A 76 -13.42 -1.37 -3.96
C GLY A 76 -13.03 -0.22 -4.90
N ARG A 77 -12.02 0.60 -4.58
CA ARG A 77 -11.70 1.82 -5.36
C ARG A 77 -10.23 2.02 -5.67
N ILE A 78 -9.33 1.38 -4.94
CA ILE A 78 -7.89 1.49 -5.21
C ILE A 78 -7.61 0.83 -6.56
N THR A 79 -7.31 1.66 -7.56
CA THR A 79 -6.94 1.23 -8.91
C THR A 79 -5.44 1.24 -9.11
N SER A 80 -4.68 1.95 -8.28
CA SER A 80 -3.22 2.06 -8.39
C SER A 80 -2.55 1.84 -7.03
N LEU A 81 -1.62 0.89 -6.95
CA LEU A 81 -0.84 0.59 -5.75
C LEU A 81 0.65 0.65 -6.05
N SER A 82 1.39 1.41 -5.25
CA SER A 82 2.85 1.51 -5.34
C SER A 82 3.47 1.22 -3.98
N ILE A 83 4.07 0.05 -3.85
CA ILE A 83 4.72 -0.42 -2.63
C ILE A 83 6.19 -0.75 -2.88
N ALA A 84 6.87 0.05 -3.70
CA ALA A 84 8.29 -0.12 -3.97
C ALA A 84 9.17 0.08 -2.71
N THR A 85 10.32 -0.58 -2.63
CA THR A 85 11.30 -0.42 -1.53
C THR A 85 10.69 -0.68 -0.14
N ASN A 86 9.87 -1.72 -0.02
CA ASN A 86 9.23 -2.12 1.25
C ASN A 86 9.76 -3.41 1.86
N GLU A 87 10.84 -3.97 1.31
CA GLU A 87 11.50 -5.17 1.86
C GLU A 87 10.50 -6.33 2.08
N LEU A 88 9.54 -6.50 1.15
CA LEU A 88 8.45 -7.47 1.30
C LEU A 88 8.95 -8.92 1.40
N GLY A 89 10.03 -9.24 0.67
CA GLY A 89 10.52 -10.61 0.52
C GLY A 89 9.56 -11.51 -0.27
N GLU A 90 9.88 -12.80 -0.38
CA GLU A 90 9.03 -13.79 -1.07
C GLU A 90 7.67 -13.95 -0.38
N ASP A 91 7.65 -14.09 0.95
CA ASP A 91 6.42 -14.26 1.74
C ASP A 91 5.43 -13.09 1.54
N GLY A 92 5.92 -11.85 1.51
CA GLY A 92 5.07 -10.68 1.28
C GLY A 92 4.46 -10.67 -0.13
N ILE A 93 5.20 -11.17 -1.12
CA ILE A 93 4.74 -11.25 -2.51
C ILE A 93 3.67 -12.34 -2.67
N ASP A 94 3.83 -13.49 -2.03
CA ASP A 94 2.82 -14.55 -2.02
C ASP A 94 1.50 -14.05 -1.41
N VAL A 95 1.59 -13.32 -0.29
CA VAL A 95 0.44 -12.68 0.35
C VAL A 95 -0.21 -11.66 -0.59
N LEU A 96 0.58 -10.84 -1.29
CA LEU A 96 0.06 -9.89 -2.27
C LEU A 96 -0.61 -10.60 -3.45
N ALA A 97 -0.01 -11.67 -3.99
CA ALA A 97 -0.60 -12.44 -5.08
C ALA A 97 -1.97 -13.00 -4.68
N CYS A 98 -2.06 -13.56 -3.47
CA CYS A 98 -3.30 -14.05 -2.88
C CYS A 98 -4.31 -12.93 -2.56
N ALA A 99 -3.84 -11.69 -2.40
CA ALA A 99 -4.70 -10.51 -2.28
C ALA A 99 -5.32 -10.10 -3.61
N LEU A 100 -4.55 -10.22 -4.69
CA LEU A 100 -4.91 -9.80 -6.04
C LEU A 100 -5.76 -10.82 -6.79
N GLU A 101 -5.72 -12.10 -6.40
CA GLU A 101 -6.46 -13.20 -7.05
C GLU A 101 -7.97 -12.94 -7.18
N GLY A 102 -8.56 -12.11 -6.29
CA GLY A 102 -9.95 -11.66 -6.36
C GLY A 102 -10.13 -10.16 -6.62
N ASN A 103 -9.05 -9.40 -6.82
CA ASN A 103 -9.12 -7.95 -6.98
C ASN A 103 -9.24 -7.58 -8.47
N ILE A 104 -10.47 -7.28 -8.91
CA ILE A 104 -10.76 -6.88 -10.30
C ILE A 104 -10.60 -5.38 -10.56
N ILE A 105 -10.22 -4.60 -9.55
CA ILE A 105 -10.29 -3.14 -9.55
C ILE A 105 -8.90 -2.52 -9.68
N LEU A 106 -7.89 -3.20 -9.12
CA LEU A 106 -6.50 -2.77 -9.24
C LEU A 106 -6.03 -2.87 -10.70
N ALA A 107 -5.76 -1.74 -11.31
CA ALA A 107 -5.31 -1.61 -12.70
C ALA A 107 -3.78 -1.43 -12.81
N SER A 108 -3.13 -0.89 -11.76
CA SER A 108 -1.70 -0.61 -11.76
C SER A 108 -1.05 -1.03 -10.45
N LEU A 109 0.04 -1.78 -10.54
CA LEU A 109 0.82 -2.26 -9.40
C LEU A 109 2.31 -1.98 -9.62
N ARG A 110 2.97 -1.32 -8.66
CA ARG A 110 4.42 -1.09 -8.64
C ARG A 110 5.06 -1.78 -7.44
N LEU A 111 5.96 -2.72 -7.72
CA LEU A 111 6.65 -3.57 -6.74
C LEU A 111 8.18 -3.42 -6.76
N GLY A 112 8.71 -2.38 -7.40
CA GLY A 112 10.17 -2.22 -7.57
C GLY A 112 10.92 -2.32 -6.25
N ASP A 113 12.08 -2.99 -6.26
CA ASP A 113 13.02 -3.02 -5.14
C ASP A 113 12.43 -3.57 -3.81
N ASN A 114 11.61 -4.62 -3.89
CA ASN A 114 11.01 -5.26 -2.70
C ASN A 114 11.78 -6.46 -2.17
N GLY A 115 13.07 -6.58 -2.51
CA GLY A 115 13.87 -7.74 -2.12
C GLY A 115 13.32 -9.04 -2.72
N MET A 116 12.67 -8.96 -3.89
CA MET A 116 12.37 -10.14 -4.70
C MET A 116 13.72 -10.67 -5.20
N GLY A 117 14.33 -11.54 -4.39
CA GLY A 117 15.42 -12.39 -4.84
C GLY A 117 14.99 -13.01 -6.16
N ALA A 118 15.88 -12.96 -7.15
CA ALA A 118 15.56 -13.46 -8.48
C ALA A 118 14.92 -14.87 -8.37
N PRO A 119 13.71 -15.11 -8.92
CA PRO A 119 13.25 -16.47 -9.14
C PRO A 119 14.13 -17.07 -10.23
N GLY A 120 15.27 -17.64 -9.84
CA GLY A 120 16.20 -18.30 -10.74
C GLY A 120 17.62 -17.77 -10.67
N THR A 121 18.37 -18.26 -9.70
CA THR A 121 19.60 -18.99 -10.03
C THR A 121 19.43 -20.40 -9.51
N LYS A 122 19.06 -21.29 -10.42
CA LYS A 122 19.08 -22.74 -10.23
C LYS A 122 20.51 -23.22 -9.95
#